data_AF-A0A6A0HJM0-F1
#
_entry.id   AF-A0A6A0HJM0-F1
#
_cell.length_a   1.000
_cell.length_b   1.000
_cell.length_c   1.000
_cell.angle_alpha   90.00
_cell.angle_beta   90.00
_cell.angle_gamma   90.00
#
_symmetry.space_group_name_H-M   'P 1'
#
loop_
_entity.id
_entity.type
_entity.pdbx_description
1 polymer ?
#
loop_
_entity_poly.entity_id
_entity_poly.type
_entity_poly.pdbx_seq_one_letter_code
_entity_poly.pdbx_strand_id
1 'polypeptide(L)'
;MKIVKRTICAAAIAVFISSPALAQQAGDYRSAASGNWGDASTWETFDGTNWVAAVNAPAGSETITVRGDDTVRVDIAVSVAGYVKVEETGIVEISSGSLAFDNGSTYEHARDGGSIPVATWGQGSTALLTGTIQDAPANRNQSFYNFTFNTPNLGRNRDMGWNDIVIGGVVRVINTGAFRWQLTSIAANDTAAFAIMGDVIVEDGQFAVQGTSNAQTTFIVHHYGNLNVTGGNFSLARGSQGNGSGTTTWYLHQGNFSMDSAATQNSNPTPGNAKFVLAKNDTQQVAFKNVTYAGGRIHFEVADSSTMAIIGPFVVNGNLVNRGAVVPQDTLTFTNGAVYEHARNGGSVPLAVWQEGSAALFTGITSTAPENRGQDYYHLTLNTPGLTSNRDLALDGNTISGNLTVISTGS
;
A
#
# COMPACT_ATOMS: atom_id res chain seq x y z
N MET A 1 -1.01 -41.05 17.81
CA MET A 1 -0.47 -39.91 17.03
C MET A 1 -1.64 -39.28 16.27
N LYS A 2 -2.28 -38.26 16.84
CA LYS A 2 -3.47 -37.60 16.25
C LYS A 2 -2.98 -36.51 15.31
N ILE A 3 -3.25 -36.68 14.02
CA ILE A 3 -2.96 -35.69 12.98
C ILE A 3 -3.94 -34.53 13.18
N VAL A 4 -3.43 -33.40 13.67
CA VAL A 4 -4.17 -32.13 13.75
C VAL A 4 -4.18 -31.53 12.34
N LYS A 5 -5.30 -31.64 11.63
CA LYS A 5 -5.54 -30.85 10.42
C LYS A 5 -5.72 -29.39 10.84
N ARG A 6 -4.75 -28.54 10.52
CA ARG A 6 -4.86 -27.09 10.66
C ARG A 6 -5.68 -26.56 9.47
N THR A 7 -6.89 -26.13 9.75
CA THR A 7 -7.76 -25.41 8.81
C THR A 7 -7.15 -24.04 8.54
N ILE A 8 -6.70 -23.80 7.30
CA ILE A 8 -6.32 -22.47 6.82
C ILE A 8 -7.59 -21.80 6.30
N CYS A 9 -8.16 -20.88 7.07
CA CYS A 9 -9.21 -19.99 6.62
C CYS A 9 -8.58 -18.78 5.90
N ALA A 10 -8.34 -18.90 4.60
CA ALA A 10 -8.14 -17.75 3.73
C ALA A 10 -9.52 -17.30 3.23
N ALA A 11 -10.21 -16.45 4.01
CA ALA A 11 -11.42 -15.79 3.54
C ALA A 11 -11.01 -14.49 2.81
N ALA A 12 -10.49 -14.64 1.59
CA ALA A 12 -10.41 -13.52 0.66
C ALA A 12 -11.80 -13.35 0.03
N ILE A 13 -12.69 -12.58 0.68
CA ILE A 13 -13.89 -12.09 0.01
C ILE A 13 -13.43 -10.97 -0.93
N ALA A 14 -13.03 -11.35 -2.14
CA ALA A 14 -12.89 -10.42 -3.25
C ALA A 14 -14.31 -9.97 -3.64
N VAL A 15 -14.81 -8.91 -3.01
CA VAL A 15 -15.99 -8.21 -3.49
C VAL A 15 -15.58 -7.49 -4.77
N PHE A 16 -15.74 -8.13 -5.92
CA PHE A 16 -15.68 -7.44 -7.21
C PHE A 16 -16.83 -6.43 -7.27
N ILE A 17 -16.54 -5.18 -6.90
CA ILE A 17 -17.45 -4.07 -7.19
C ILE A 17 -17.05 -3.59 -8.57
N SER A 18 -17.58 -4.24 -9.62
CA SER A 18 -17.73 -3.56 -10.89
C SER A 18 -18.58 -2.33 -10.61
N SER A 19 -18.10 -1.12 -10.87
CA SER A 19 -18.89 0.11 -10.70
C SER A 19 -20.26 -0.11 -11.36
N PRO A 20 -21.35 -0.28 -10.60
CA PRO A 20 -22.65 -0.32 -11.24
C PRO A 20 -22.84 1.05 -11.86
N ALA A 21 -23.00 1.11 -13.18
CA ALA A 21 -23.67 2.26 -13.76
C ALA A 21 -25.06 2.26 -13.10
N LEU A 22 -25.25 3.11 -12.08
CA LEU A 22 -26.55 3.28 -11.46
C LEU A 22 -27.43 3.87 -12.55
N ALA A 23 -28.25 3.02 -13.17
CA ALA A 23 -29.31 3.49 -14.04
C ALA A 23 -30.20 4.42 -13.22
N GLN A 24 -30.58 5.56 -13.78
CA GLN A 24 -31.44 6.53 -13.11
C GLN A 24 -32.69 5.86 -12.52
N GLN A 25 -32.97 6.12 -11.24
CA GLN A 25 -34.12 5.60 -10.51
C GLN A 25 -35.00 6.76 -10.03
N ALA A 26 -36.30 6.49 -9.92
CA ALA A 26 -37.23 7.48 -9.39
C ALA A 26 -36.75 7.93 -8.00
N GLY A 27 -36.61 9.24 -7.81
CA GLY A 27 -36.05 9.84 -6.59
C GLY A 27 -34.56 10.23 -6.67
N ASP A 28 -33.86 9.92 -7.76
CA ASP A 28 -32.51 10.44 -7.98
C ASP A 28 -32.53 11.97 -8.15
N TYR A 29 -31.45 12.63 -7.76
CA TYR A 29 -31.27 14.08 -7.86
C TYR A 29 -30.12 14.42 -8.81
N ARG A 30 -30.25 15.57 -9.48
CA ARG A 30 -29.14 16.18 -10.20
C ARG A 30 -29.16 17.70 -10.09
N SER A 31 -28.00 18.34 -10.22
CA SER A 31 -27.92 19.78 -10.37
C SER A 31 -28.60 20.23 -11.67
N ALA A 32 -29.41 21.28 -11.54
CA ALA A 32 -30.13 21.94 -12.62
C ALA A 32 -29.58 23.34 -12.91
N ALA A 33 -28.95 23.95 -11.90
CA ALA A 33 -28.23 25.22 -11.98
C ALA A 33 -27.22 25.32 -10.84
N SER A 34 -26.28 26.26 -10.95
CA SER A 34 -25.44 26.68 -9.83
C SER A 34 -26.29 27.31 -8.72
N GLY A 35 -26.04 26.94 -7.47
CA GLY A 35 -26.84 27.40 -6.34
C GLY A 35 -26.42 26.79 -5.00
N ASN A 36 -27.19 27.06 -3.97
CA ASN A 36 -26.98 26.46 -2.65
C ASN A 36 -27.53 25.04 -2.60
N TRP A 37 -26.91 24.17 -1.81
CA TRP A 37 -27.38 22.82 -1.59
C TRP A 37 -28.79 22.82 -0.99
N GLY A 38 -29.05 23.70 -0.01
CA GLY A 38 -30.34 23.79 0.68
C GLY A 38 -31.51 24.31 -0.17
N ASP A 39 -31.23 24.87 -1.36
CA ASP A 39 -32.26 25.48 -2.22
C ASP A 39 -32.80 24.46 -3.24
N ALA A 40 -34.10 24.21 -3.22
CA ALA A 40 -34.75 23.28 -4.16
C ALA A 40 -34.54 23.67 -5.64
N SER A 41 -34.40 24.96 -5.94
CA SER A 41 -34.16 25.46 -7.30
C SER A 41 -32.80 25.08 -7.89
N THR A 42 -31.86 24.64 -7.06
CA THR A 42 -30.56 24.10 -7.51
C THR A 42 -30.72 22.72 -8.15
N TRP A 43 -31.85 22.04 -7.92
CA TRP A 43 -32.00 20.62 -8.17
C TRP A 43 -33.20 20.27 -9.08
N GLU A 44 -33.02 19.19 -9.83
CA GLU A 44 -34.11 18.41 -10.42
C GLU A 44 -34.12 17.01 -9.80
N THR A 45 -35.30 16.40 -9.73
CA THR A 45 -35.48 15.00 -9.31
C THR A 45 -36.04 14.17 -10.46
N PHE A 46 -35.65 12.90 -10.54
CA PHE A 46 -36.16 11.99 -11.54
C PHE A 46 -37.48 11.37 -11.09
N ASP A 47 -38.56 11.55 -11.85
CA ASP A 47 -39.91 11.04 -11.50
C ASP A 47 -40.16 9.57 -11.91
N GLY A 48 -39.13 8.91 -12.46
CA GLY A 48 -39.22 7.58 -13.07
C GLY A 48 -39.29 7.61 -14.60
N THR A 49 -39.57 8.76 -15.21
CA THR A 49 -39.60 8.97 -16.67
C THR A 49 -38.83 10.21 -17.11
N ASN A 50 -39.00 11.34 -16.42
CA ASN A 50 -38.41 12.63 -16.73
C ASN A 50 -37.69 13.23 -15.52
N TRP A 51 -36.78 14.17 -15.80
CA TRP A 51 -36.24 15.07 -14.79
C TRP A 51 -37.19 16.27 -14.64
N VAL A 52 -37.64 16.51 -13.43
CA VAL A 52 -38.58 17.59 -13.08
C VAL A 52 -37.99 18.45 -11.96
N ALA A 53 -38.42 19.71 -11.87
CA ALA A 53 -37.96 20.60 -10.80
C ALA A 53 -38.18 19.97 -9.42
N ALA A 54 -37.17 19.99 -8.57
CA ALA A 54 -37.27 19.42 -7.24
C ALA A 54 -38.16 20.31 -6.35
N VAL A 55 -38.96 19.67 -5.49
CA VAL A 55 -39.79 20.38 -4.50
C VAL A 55 -39.00 20.66 -3.22
N ASN A 56 -38.00 19.83 -2.92
CA ASN A 56 -37.08 19.97 -1.80
C ASN A 56 -35.65 19.74 -2.29
N ALA A 57 -34.67 20.29 -1.57
CA ALA A 57 -33.28 19.88 -1.75
C ALA A 57 -33.07 18.40 -1.35
N PRO A 58 -32.05 17.71 -1.90
CA PRO A 58 -31.74 16.34 -1.52
C PRO A 58 -31.31 16.25 -0.05
N ALA A 59 -31.82 15.22 0.65
CA ALA A 59 -31.55 15.00 2.06
C ALA A 59 -30.19 14.33 2.31
N GLY A 60 -29.58 13.74 1.28
CA GLY A 60 -28.29 13.05 1.36
C GLY A 60 -28.39 11.53 1.37
N SER A 61 -29.58 10.94 1.44
CA SER A 61 -29.81 9.49 1.33
C SER A 61 -29.96 8.98 -0.11
N GLU A 62 -30.11 9.90 -1.05
CA GLU A 62 -30.39 9.65 -2.46
C GLU A 62 -29.11 9.44 -3.29
N THR A 63 -29.29 9.12 -4.57
CA THR A 63 -28.23 9.30 -5.59
C THR A 63 -28.28 10.73 -6.10
N ILE A 64 -27.20 11.47 -5.95
CA ILE A 64 -27.12 12.90 -6.23
C ILE A 64 -25.98 13.14 -7.22
N THR A 65 -26.27 13.75 -8.37
CA THR A 65 -25.27 14.06 -9.39
C THR A 65 -25.09 15.57 -9.55
N VAL A 66 -23.88 16.06 -9.33
CA VAL A 66 -23.48 17.43 -9.69
C VAL A 66 -22.71 17.37 -11.01
N ARG A 67 -23.19 18.10 -12.01
CA ARG A 67 -22.78 17.94 -13.42
C ARG A 67 -22.64 19.28 -14.12
N GLY A 68 -22.31 19.25 -15.41
CA GLY A 68 -22.14 20.44 -16.23
C GLY A 68 -21.01 21.31 -15.69
N ASP A 69 -21.26 22.61 -15.68
CA ASP A 69 -20.45 23.64 -15.02
C ASP A 69 -21.08 24.12 -13.70
N ASP A 70 -22.07 23.40 -13.17
CA ASP A 70 -22.79 23.79 -11.97
C ASP A 70 -21.87 23.79 -10.74
N THR A 71 -21.96 24.86 -9.95
CA THR A 71 -21.38 24.94 -8.61
C THR A 71 -22.48 24.85 -7.56
N VAL A 72 -22.50 23.74 -6.83
CA VAL A 72 -23.37 23.52 -5.67
C VAL A 72 -22.60 23.90 -4.40
N ARG A 73 -23.12 24.90 -3.69
CA ARG A 73 -22.53 25.40 -2.45
C ARG A 73 -23.20 24.77 -1.25
N VAL A 74 -22.44 24.03 -0.45
CA VAL A 74 -22.90 23.49 0.84
C VAL A 74 -23.02 24.65 1.82
N ASP A 75 -24.24 25.14 1.98
CA ASP A 75 -24.64 26.30 2.81
C ASP A 75 -25.29 25.86 4.14
N ILE A 76 -25.71 24.61 4.22
CA ILE A 76 -26.26 23.97 5.42
C ILE A 76 -25.41 22.76 5.83
N ALA A 77 -25.65 22.20 7.01
CA ALA A 77 -25.08 20.91 7.37
C ALA A 77 -25.74 19.81 6.54
N VAL A 78 -24.93 19.03 5.81
CA VAL A 78 -25.35 17.91 4.96
C VAL A 78 -24.64 16.64 5.41
N SER A 79 -25.42 15.61 5.71
CA SER A 79 -24.97 14.25 5.99
C SER A 79 -25.40 13.34 4.84
N VAL A 80 -24.43 12.82 4.09
CA VAL A 80 -24.68 11.93 2.96
C VAL A 80 -24.62 10.48 3.45
N ALA A 81 -25.75 9.78 3.39
CA ALA A 81 -25.84 8.34 3.60
C ALA A 81 -25.97 7.55 2.28
N GLY A 82 -26.23 8.26 1.18
CA GLY A 82 -26.38 7.70 -0.17
C GLY A 82 -25.13 7.88 -1.03
N TYR A 83 -25.32 8.41 -2.24
CA TYR A 83 -24.29 8.50 -3.28
C TYR A 83 -24.21 9.92 -3.82
N VAL A 84 -23.01 10.50 -3.88
CA VAL A 84 -22.77 11.79 -4.53
C VAL A 84 -21.76 11.61 -5.65
N LYS A 85 -22.18 11.88 -6.89
CA LYS A 85 -21.33 11.90 -8.07
C LYS A 85 -21.04 13.33 -8.48
N VAL A 86 -19.77 13.62 -8.75
CA VAL A 86 -19.37 14.86 -9.40
C VAL A 86 -18.74 14.52 -10.75
N GLU A 87 -19.42 14.91 -11.82
CA GLU A 87 -19.00 14.61 -13.19
C GLU A 87 -18.76 15.88 -14.02
N GLU A 88 -18.17 15.69 -15.20
CA GLU A 88 -17.85 16.78 -16.13
C GLU A 88 -16.99 17.87 -15.46
N THR A 89 -17.53 19.08 -15.29
CA THR A 89 -16.85 20.18 -14.60
C THR A 89 -17.57 20.64 -13.33
N GLY A 90 -18.59 19.91 -12.88
CA GLY A 90 -19.43 20.28 -11.73
C GLY A 90 -18.65 20.35 -10.43
N ILE A 91 -19.04 21.24 -9.52
CA ILE A 91 -18.30 21.55 -8.29
C ILE A 91 -19.22 21.41 -7.07
N VAL A 92 -18.72 20.74 -6.04
CA VAL A 92 -19.28 20.83 -4.68
C VAL A 92 -18.32 21.65 -3.84
N GLU A 93 -18.75 22.83 -3.43
CA GLU A 93 -17.96 23.80 -2.66
C GLU A 93 -18.53 23.93 -1.24
N ILE A 94 -17.69 23.89 -0.22
CA ILE A 94 -18.13 24.18 1.15
C ILE A 94 -18.18 25.69 1.34
N SER A 95 -19.36 26.24 1.61
CA SER A 95 -19.56 27.67 1.83
C SER A 95 -19.65 27.99 3.32
N SER A 96 -20.86 28.06 3.89
CA SER A 96 -21.11 28.25 5.33
C SER A 96 -21.56 26.98 6.06
N GLY A 97 -21.86 25.91 5.31
CA GLY A 97 -22.29 24.64 5.84
C GLY A 97 -21.15 23.66 6.16
N SER A 98 -21.50 22.39 6.29
CA SER A 98 -20.55 21.29 6.51
C SER A 98 -21.01 20.05 5.76
N LEU A 99 -20.06 19.27 5.23
CA LEU A 99 -20.35 18.02 4.52
C LEU A 99 -19.76 16.83 5.28
N ALA A 100 -20.58 15.81 5.52
CA ALA A 100 -20.17 14.53 6.07
C ALA A 100 -20.67 13.38 5.19
N PHE A 101 -19.85 12.35 5.04
CA PHE A 101 -20.21 11.10 4.39
C PHE A 101 -20.36 10.02 5.47
N ASP A 102 -21.58 9.56 5.69
CA ASP A 102 -21.95 8.58 6.71
C ASP A 102 -21.62 7.14 6.29
N ASN A 103 -21.91 6.18 7.17
CA ASN A 103 -21.60 4.77 6.94
C ASN A 103 -22.26 4.21 5.67
N GLY A 104 -21.44 3.60 4.82
CA GLY A 104 -21.87 3.00 3.55
C GLY A 104 -22.04 4.00 2.41
N SER A 105 -21.94 5.31 2.67
CA SER A 105 -22.06 6.33 1.62
C SER A 105 -20.86 6.33 0.66
N THR A 106 -21.06 6.89 -0.52
CA THR A 106 -19.99 7.03 -1.52
C THR A 106 -19.98 8.42 -2.13
N TYR A 107 -18.78 9.00 -2.21
CA TYR A 107 -18.46 10.10 -3.10
C TYR A 107 -17.71 9.57 -4.32
N GLU A 108 -18.24 9.80 -5.52
CA GLU A 108 -17.56 9.53 -6.77
C GLU A 108 -17.05 10.82 -7.41
N HIS A 109 -15.74 10.88 -7.59
CA HIS A 109 -15.07 11.88 -8.39
C HIS A 109 -14.96 11.39 -9.84
N ALA A 110 -16.01 11.64 -10.61
CA ALA A 110 -16.17 11.25 -12.02
C ALA A 110 -15.75 12.37 -12.99
N ARG A 111 -14.73 13.14 -12.63
CA ARG A 111 -14.17 14.22 -13.44
C ARG A 111 -12.65 14.27 -13.40
N ASP A 112 -12.07 15.03 -14.33
CA ASP A 112 -10.65 15.32 -14.38
C ASP A 112 -10.34 16.64 -13.63
N GLY A 113 -9.29 16.64 -12.81
CA GLY A 113 -8.94 17.78 -11.97
C GLY A 113 -10.05 18.18 -11.00
N GLY A 114 -10.33 19.48 -10.86
CA GLY A 114 -11.30 19.97 -9.87
C GLY A 114 -10.85 19.72 -8.43
N SER A 115 -11.79 19.64 -7.50
CA SER A 115 -11.52 19.38 -6.08
C SER A 115 -12.39 18.22 -5.58
N ILE A 116 -11.82 17.38 -4.72
CA ILE A 116 -12.63 16.59 -3.79
C ILE A 116 -13.21 17.58 -2.77
N PRO A 117 -14.51 17.55 -2.45
CA PRO A 117 -15.06 18.43 -1.43
C PRO A 117 -14.38 18.15 -0.08
N VAL A 118 -14.13 19.20 0.70
CA VAL A 118 -13.64 19.04 2.07
C VAL A 118 -14.77 18.48 2.91
N ALA A 119 -14.59 17.31 3.50
CA ALA A 119 -15.66 16.61 4.19
C ALA A 119 -15.14 15.78 5.37
N THR A 120 -16.06 15.45 6.28
CA THR A 120 -15.82 14.39 7.27
C THR A 120 -16.19 13.04 6.68
N TRP A 121 -15.25 12.09 6.70
CA TRP A 121 -15.46 10.75 6.14
C TRP A 121 -15.71 9.76 7.27
N GLY A 122 -17.00 9.48 7.51
CA GLY A 122 -17.46 8.58 8.57
C GLY A 122 -17.09 7.13 8.30
N GLN A 123 -17.15 6.31 9.36
CA GLN A 123 -16.85 4.87 9.28
C GLN A 123 -17.66 4.20 8.18
N GLY A 124 -17.00 3.50 7.28
CA GLY A 124 -17.60 2.79 6.14
C GLY A 124 -17.84 3.62 4.88
N SER A 125 -17.67 4.94 4.93
CA SER A 125 -17.78 5.81 3.74
C SER A 125 -16.65 5.55 2.73
N THR A 126 -16.90 5.85 1.45
CA THR A 126 -15.94 5.63 0.36
C THR A 126 -15.75 6.89 -0.48
N ALA A 127 -14.50 7.32 -0.65
CA ALA A 127 -14.10 8.20 -1.74
C ALA A 127 -13.62 7.36 -2.93
N LEU A 128 -14.22 7.57 -4.10
CA LEU A 128 -13.98 6.80 -5.32
C LEU A 128 -13.51 7.73 -6.45
N LEU A 129 -12.33 7.48 -7.01
CA LEU A 129 -11.85 8.15 -8.22
C LEU A 129 -12.15 7.30 -9.45
N THR A 130 -12.94 7.85 -10.38
CA THR A 130 -13.25 7.21 -11.67
C THR A 130 -12.90 8.08 -12.88
N GLY A 131 -13.01 9.40 -12.74
CA GLY A 131 -12.89 10.33 -13.86
C GLY A 131 -11.53 11.00 -14.05
N THR A 132 -10.54 10.72 -13.19
CA THR A 132 -9.22 11.36 -13.32
C THR A 132 -8.47 10.84 -14.56
N ILE A 133 -8.08 11.77 -15.43
CA ILE A 133 -7.36 11.49 -16.68
C ILE A 133 -6.01 12.20 -16.63
N GLN A 134 -5.99 13.53 -16.67
CA GLN A 134 -4.76 14.31 -16.71
C GLN A 134 -4.38 14.87 -15.36
N ASP A 135 -5.31 15.34 -14.54
CA ASP A 135 -4.99 16.12 -13.34
C ASP A 135 -5.63 15.52 -12.08
N ALA A 136 -4.80 15.32 -11.06
CA ALA A 136 -5.28 14.84 -9.76
C ALA A 136 -6.16 15.91 -9.12
N PRO A 137 -7.24 15.54 -8.44
CA PRO A 137 -8.11 16.53 -7.81
C PRO A 137 -7.36 17.29 -6.71
N ALA A 138 -7.69 18.56 -6.51
CA ALA A 138 -7.31 19.29 -5.32
C ALA A 138 -8.03 18.74 -4.07
N ASN A 139 -7.59 19.18 -2.87
CA ASN A 139 -8.11 18.73 -1.58
C ASN A 139 -8.08 17.21 -1.37
N ARG A 140 -7.19 16.52 -2.06
CA ARG A 140 -7.04 15.06 -2.00
C ARG A 140 -6.21 14.56 -0.80
N ASN A 141 -5.57 15.47 -0.06
CA ASN A 141 -4.93 15.17 1.22
C ASN A 141 -5.93 15.37 2.38
N GLN A 142 -6.82 14.40 2.56
CA GLN A 142 -7.79 14.35 3.67
C GLN A 142 -7.72 12.95 4.30
N SER A 143 -8.15 12.85 5.56
CA SER A 143 -8.38 11.55 6.20
C SER A 143 -9.71 10.99 5.68
N PHE A 144 -9.63 10.01 4.78
CA PHE A 144 -10.79 9.27 4.28
C PHE A 144 -11.05 8.03 5.14
N TYR A 145 -12.26 7.46 5.09
CA TYR A 145 -12.44 6.12 5.63
C TYR A 145 -11.96 5.08 4.61
N ASN A 146 -12.70 4.81 3.53
CA ASN A 146 -12.20 4.02 2.40
C ASN A 146 -11.79 4.93 1.24
N PHE A 147 -10.79 4.51 0.47
CA PHE A 147 -10.37 5.19 -0.76
C PHE A 147 -10.20 4.17 -1.90
N THR A 148 -10.85 4.43 -3.04
CA THR A 148 -10.78 3.54 -4.21
C THR A 148 -10.28 4.27 -5.45
N PHE A 149 -9.26 3.71 -6.09
CA PHE A 149 -8.77 4.11 -7.41
C PHE A 149 -9.35 3.19 -8.49
N ASN A 150 -10.17 3.74 -9.37
CA ASN A 150 -10.65 3.07 -10.58
C ASN A 150 -10.55 4.01 -11.78
N THR A 151 -9.31 4.39 -12.12
CA THR A 151 -9.01 5.38 -13.16
C THR A 151 -8.29 4.70 -14.34
N PRO A 152 -8.97 3.82 -15.12
CA PRO A 152 -8.35 3.08 -16.21
C PRO A 152 -7.83 3.99 -17.35
N ASN A 153 -8.33 5.22 -17.41
CA ASN A 153 -7.95 6.22 -18.42
C ASN A 153 -6.94 7.25 -17.89
N LEU A 154 -6.29 7.01 -16.74
CA LEU A 154 -5.27 7.91 -16.22
C LEU A 154 -4.18 8.08 -17.29
N GLY A 155 -3.94 9.32 -17.71
CA GLY A 155 -3.09 9.69 -18.84
C GLY A 155 -1.70 10.17 -18.46
N ARG A 156 -1.42 10.38 -17.17
CA ARG A 156 -0.06 10.64 -16.66
C ARG A 156 0.08 10.28 -15.18
N ASN A 157 1.32 10.16 -14.70
CA ASN A 157 1.56 9.84 -13.30
C ASN A 157 1.01 10.93 -12.38
N ARG A 158 0.38 10.51 -11.28
CA ARG A 158 -0.20 11.40 -10.27
C ARG A 158 0.16 10.94 -8.88
N ASP A 159 0.12 11.88 -7.94
CA ASP A 159 0.23 11.60 -6.51
C ASP A 159 -1.04 12.03 -5.78
N MET A 160 -1.34 11.38 -4.66
CA MET A 160 -2.39 11.80 -3.74
C MET A 160 -1.94 12.87 -2.74
N GLY A 161 -0.65 13.15 -2.66
CA GLY A 161 -0.08 14.09 -1.70
C GLY A 161 -0.39 13.74 -0.24
N TRP A 162 -0.61 12.45 0.08
CA TRP A 162 -0.92 12.04 1.44
C TRP A 162 0.24 12.35 2.38
N ASN A 163 -0.04 13.15 3.38
CA ASN A 163 0.88 13.48 4.46
C ASN A 163 0.07 13.93 5.68
N ASP A 164 0.40 13.37 6.84
CA ASP A 164 -0.26 13.61 8.13
C ASP A 164 -1.77 13.32 8.10
N ILE A 165 -2.15 12.24 7.40
CA ILE A 165 -3.53 11.74 7.30
C ILE A 165 -3.66 10.28 7.72
N VAL A 166 -4.90 9.88 7.99
CA VAL A 166 -5.28 8.50 8.28
C VAL A 166 -6.34 8.05 7.28
N ILE A 167 -6.09 6.93 6.61
CA ILE A 167 -7.13 6.17 5.93
C ILE A 167 -7.71 5.17 6.93
N GLY A 168 -8.96 5.39 7.35
CA GLY A 168 -9.58 4.63 8.43
C GLY A 168 -9.94 3.18 8.06
N GLY A 169 -10.08 2.89 6.78
CA GLY A 169 -10.49 1.62 6.21
C GLY A 169 -9.62 1.20 5.04
N VAL A 170 -10.25 0.71 3.98
CA VAL A 170 -9.58 0.05 2.85
C VAL A 170 -9.05 1.07 1.85
N VAL A 171 -7.81 0.87 1.39
CA VAL A 171 -7.31 1.45 0.14
C VAL A 171 -7.38 0.39 -0.95
N ARG A 172 -8.21 0.62 -1.96
CA ARG A 172 -8.40 -0.32 -3.07
C ARG A 172 -7.95 0.29 -4.40
N VAL A 173 -7.14 -0.44 -5.15
CA VAL A 173 -6.75 -0.11 -6.52
C VAL A 173 -7.37 -1.14 -7.44
N ILE A 174 -8.41 -0.74 -8.17
CA ILE A 174 -9.07 -1.60 -9.15
C ILE A 174 -8.28 -1.55 -10.47
N ASN A 175 -8.03 -0.34 -10.97
CA ASN A 175 -7.27 -0.12 -12.20
C ASN A 175 -6.77 1.33 -12.24
N THR A 176 -5.57 1.57 -12.78
CA THR A 176 -5.01 2.92 -12.99
C THR A 176 -4.58 3.15 -14.44
N GLY A 177 -4.94 2.25 -15.36
CA GLY A 177 -4.48 2.26 -16.73
C GLY A 177 -2.97 2.02 -16.83
N ALA A 178 -2.33 2.71 -17.77
CA ALA A 178 -0.90 2.60 -18.02
C ALA A 178 -0.03 3.44 -17.05
N PHE A 179 -0.65 4.35 -16.29
CA PHE A 179 0.07 5.35 -15.49
C PHE A 179 -0.10 5.12 -13.99
N ARG A 180 0.80 5.73 -13.23
CA ARG A 180 0.95 5.47 -11.80
C ARG A 180 0.09 6.41 -10.97
N TRP A 181 -0.64 5.84 -10.02
CA TRP A 181 -0.95 6.54 -8.77
C TRP A 181 0.18 6.34 -7.77
N GLN A 182 0.65 7.46 -7.24
CA GLN A 182 1.60 7.54 -6.14
C GLN A 182 0.82 7.96 -4.90
N LEU A 183 1.12 7.40 -3.74
CA LEU A 183 0.48 7.82 -2.50
C LEU A 183 0.87 9.25 -2.14
N THR A 184 2.11 9.64 -2.41
CA THR A 184 2.60 10.97 -2.07
C THR A 184 3.86 11.35 -2.85
N SER A 185 4.23 12.62 -2.77
CA SER A 185 5.47 13.21 -3.29
C SER A 185 5.79 14.48 -2.48
N ILE A 186 7.07 14.74 -2.23
CA ILE A 186 7.55 15.87 -1.39
C ILE A 186 8.81 16.50 -1.97
N ALA A 187 9.16 17.70 -1.49
CA ALA A 187 10.40 18.38 -1.84
C ALA A 187 11.63 17.69 -1.23
N ALA A 188 12.82 18.05 -1.70
CA ALA A 188 14.07 17.48 -1.16
C ALA A 188 14.23 17.84 0.32
N ASN A 189 14.78 16.91 1.11
CA ASN A 189 14.98 17.00 2.57
C ASN A 189 13.71 16.99 3.43
N ASP A 190 12.54 16.74 2.83
CA ASP A 190 11.28 16.62 3.58
C ASP A 190 10.95 15.17 3.92
N THR A 191 9.97 15.03 4.80
CA THR A 191 9.34 13.75 5.17
C THR A 191 7.84 13.79 4.88
N ALA A 192 7.29 12.70 4.35
CA ALA A 192 5.86 12.43 4.37
C ALA A 192 5.56 11.13 5.10
N ALA A 193 4.57 11.18 6.00
CA ALA A 193 4.11 10.03 6.75
C ALA A 193 2.58 10.00 6.82
N PHE A 194 1.98 8.81 6.71
CA PHE A 194 0.54 8.62 6.86
C PHE A 194 0.22 7.20 7.33
N ALA A 195 -1.00 6.98 7.80
CA ALA A 195 -1.48 5.69 8.26
C ALA A 195 -2.61 5.13 7.40
N ILE A 196 -2.62 3.82 7.22
CA ILE A 196 -3.72 3.05 6.64
C ILE A 196 -4.14 2.00 7.67
N MET A 197 -5.35 2.14 8.20
CA MET A 197 -5.84 1.31 9.29
C MET A 197 -6.44 -0.01 8.81
N GLY A 198 -7.04 -0.03 7.61
CA GLY A 198 -7.59 -1.22 6.99
C GLY A 198 -6.65 -1.86 5.98
N ASP A 199 -7.21 -2.72 5.13
CA ASP A 199 -6.46 -3.47 4.11
C ASP A 199 -6.04 -2.57 2.93
N VAL A 200 -4.92 -2.90 2.31
CA VAL A 200 -4.53 -2.40 0.98
C VAL A 200 -4.72 -3.51 -0.03
N ILE A 201 -5.61 -3.29 -1.00
CA ILE A 201 -5.97 -4.26 -2.05
C ILE A 201 -5.59 -3.68 -3.41
N VAL A 202 -4.75 -4.39 -4.17
CA VAL A 202 -4.33 -3.98 -5.52
C VAL A 202 -4.69 -5.08 -6.52
N GLU A 203 -5.66 -4.79 -7.37
CA GLU A 203 -6.23 -5.76 -8.32
C GLU A 203 -5.59 -5.64 -9.71
N ASP A 204 -5.32 -4.41 -10.16
CA ASP A 204 -4.62 -4.10 -11.41
C ASP A 204 -4.03 -2.67 -11.40
N GLY A 205 -3.32 -2.28 -12.45
CA GLY A 205 -2.77 -0.93 -12.65
C GLY A 205 -1.32 -0.77 -12.21
N GLN A 206 -0.92 0.48 -11.94
CA GLN A 206 0.40 0.86 -11.46
C GLN A 206 0.25 1.70 -10.18
N PHE A 207 0.72 1.17 -9.06
CA PHE A 207 0.56 1.79 -7.74
C PHE A 207 1.88 1.83 -7.00
N ALA A 208 2.22 2.99 -6.44
CA ALA A 208 3.45 3.15 -5.68
C ALA A 208 3.31 4.09 -4.49
N VAL A 209 4.22 4.03 -3.52
CA VAL A 209 4.26 5.05 -2.45
C VAL A 209 4.66 6.40 -3.03
N GLN A 210 5.70 6.41 -3.88
CA GLN A 210 6.29 7.63 -4.43
C GLN A 210 6.95 7.37 -5.80
N GLY A 211 7.16 8.44 -6.56
CA GLY A 211 7.97 8.40 -7.80
C GLY A 211 8.94 9.57 -7.98
N THR A 212 9.41 10.18 -6.88
CA THR A 212 10.27 11.37 -6.91
C THR A 212 11.76 11.03 -7.06
N SER A 213 12.49 11.92 -7.72
CA SER A 213 13.97 11.90 -7.77
C SER A 213 14.58 12.94 -6.84
N ASN A 214 13.79 13.60 -5.98
CA ASN A 214 14.29 14.55 -4.99
C ASN A 214 15.16 13.84 -3.94
N ALA A 215 16.35 14.40 -3.70
CA ALA A 215 17.32 13.86 -2.75
C ALA A 215 16.82 13.96 -1.30
N GLN A 216 17.30 13.05 -0.45
CA GLN A 216 17.06 13.05 1.00
C GLN A 216 15.57 13.13 1.39
N THR A 217 14.69 12.62 0.54
CA THR A 217 13.26 12.49 0.85
C THR A 217 13.01 11.29 1.74
N THR A 218 12.08 11.39 2.68
CA THR A 218 11.68 10.27 3.55
C THR A 218 10.19 10.01 3.40
N PHE A 219 9.81 8.77 3.08
CA PHE A 219 8.42 8.36 2.98
C PHE A 219 8.14 7.22 3.96
N ILE A 220 7.07 7.35 4.75
CA ILE A 220 6.70 6.36 5.78
C ILE A 220 5.22 6.00 5.65
N VAL A 221 4.94 4.72 5.44
CA VAL A 221 3.58 4.17 5.45
C VAL A 221 3.40 3.32 6.70
N HIS A 222 2.46 3.69 7.57
CA HIS A 222 2.05 2.88 8.72
C HIS A 222 0.79 2.09 8.34
N HIS A 223 0.90 0.77 8.16
CA HIS A 223 -0.20 -0.07 7.70
C HIS A 223 -0.61 -1.11 8.75
N TYR A 224 -1.92 -1.19 9.03
CA TYR A 224 -2.51 -2.04 10.07
C TYR A 224 -3.49 -3.11 9.55
N GLY A 225 -3.67 -3.23 8.23
CA GLY A 225 -4.43 -4.30 7.60
C GLY A 225 -3.57 -5.27 6.80
N ASN A 226 -4.23 -6.14 6.05
CA ASN A 226 -3.59 -7.02 5.07
C ASN A 226 -3.17 -6.24 3.83
N LEU A 227 -2.03 -6.59 3.26
CA LEU A 227 -1.59 -6.13 1.95
C LEU A 227 -1.81 -7.27 0.95
N ASN A 228 -2.78 -7.11 0.05
CA ASN A 228 -3.17 -8.12 -0.92
C ASN A 228 -3.03 -7.57 -2.33
N VAL A 229 -2.11 -8.13 -3.11
CA VAL A 229 -1.85 -7.72 -4.50
C VAL A 229 -2.13 -8.89 -5.42
N THR A 230 -3.10 -8.78 -6.31
CA THR A 230 -3.53 -9.87 -7.21
C THR A 230 -3.31 -9.56 -8.70
N GLY A 231 -2.73 -8.41 -9.01
CA GLY A 231 -2.40 -7.99 -10.36
C GLY A 231 -1.70 -6.65 -10.40
N GLY A 232 -1.47 -6.14 -11.62
CA GLY A 232 -0.80 -4.86 -11.85
C GLY A 232 0.65 -4.80 -11.34
N ASN A 233 1.08 -3.61 -10.98
CA ASN A 233 2.40 -3.33 -10.42
C ASN A 233 2.29 -2.55 -9.11
N PHE A 234 2.64 -3.18 -7.99
CA PHE A 234 2.73 -2.54 -6.68
C PHE A 234 4.19 -2.35 -6.25
N SER A 235 4.61 -1.11 -6.03
CA SER A 235 6.02 -0.76 -5.80
C SER A 235 6.21 0.20 -4.62
N LEU A 236 7.30 0.03 -3.85
CA LEU A 236 7.64 1.00 -2.80
C LEU A 236 8.11 2.33 -3.40
N ALA A 237 9.10 2.25 -4.28
CA ALA A 237 9.75 3.42 -4.84
C ALA A 237 9.80 3.30 -6.37
N ARG A 238 9.24 4.29 -7.05
CA ARG A 238 9.31 4.40 -8.51
C ARG A 238 10.06 5.65 -8.99
N GLY A 239 10.83 6.25 -8.08
CA GLY A 239 11.81 7.31 -8.29
C GLY A 239 13.04 7.06 -7.42
N SER A 240 14.19 7.61 -7.82
CA SER A 240 15.50 7.27 -7.23
C SER A 240 15.79 7.97 -5.91
N GLN A 241 14.96 8.95 -5.51
CA GLN A 241 15.18 9.77 -4.32
C GLN A 241 16.60 10.38 -4.27
N GLY A 242 17.02 11.01 -5.36
CA GLY A 242 18.33 11.63 -5.52
C GLY A 242 19.47 10.64 -5.42
N ASN A 243 19.49 9.66 -6.32
CA ASN A 243 20.51 8.61 -6.41
C ASN A 243 20.63 7.77 -5.13
N GLY A 244 19.49 7.47 -4.50
CA GLY A 244 19.42 6.67 -3.29
C GLY A 244 19.91 7.38 -2.03
N SER A 245 19.69 8.69 -1.94
CA SER A 245 19.94 9.44 -0.70
C SER A 245 18.73 9.49 0.23
N GLY A 246 17.51 9.26 -0.30
CA GLY A 246 16.28 9.18 0.48
C GLY A 246 15.88 7.75 0.87
N THR A 247 14.80 7.64 1.64
CA THR A 247 14.23 6.38 2.12
C THR A 247 12.72 6.27 1.84
N THR A 248 12.22 5.06 1.67
CA THR A 248 10.78 4.74 1.59
C THR A 248 10.50 3.49 2.42
N THR A 249 9.82 3.62 3.55
CA THR A 249 9.56 2.49 4.45
C THR A 249 8.07 2.21 4.57
N TRP A 250 7.67 0.97 4.29
CA TRP A 250 6.31 0.50 4.53
C TRP A 250 6.31 -0.43 5.74
N TYR A 251 5.78 0.04 6.87
CA TYR A 251 5.61 -0.76 8.07
C TYR A 251 4.28 -1.51 8.05
N LEU A 252 4.34 -2.83 8.10
CA LEU A 252 3.20 -3.72 8.29
C LEU A 252 3.09 -4.06 9.78
N HIS A 253 2.40 -3.22 10.54
CA HIS A 253 2.20 -3.38 12.00
C HIS A 253 1.25 -4.52 12.34
N GLN A 254 0.39 -4.89 11.40
CA GLN A 254 -0.58 -5.97 11.51
C GLN A 254 -0.80 -6.59 10.11
N GLY A 255 -1.72 -7.56 10.03
CA GLY A 255 -2.08 -8.22 8.78
C GLY A 255 -0.98 -9.09 8.17
N ASN A 256 -1.34 -9.72 7.06
CA ASN A 256 -0.45 -10.53 6.23
C ASN A 256 -0.10 -9.80 4.91
N PHE A 257 0.93 -10.26 4.22
CA PHE A 257 1.32 -9.74 2.90
C PHE A 257 1.25 -10.85 1.85
N SER A 258 0.34 -10.72 0.88
CA SER A 258 0.27 -11.59 -0.28
C SER A 258 0.45 -10.83 -1.60
N MET A 259 1.19 -11.44 -2.52
CA MET A 259 1.29 -10.99 -3.91
C MET A 259 1.16 -12.20 -4.84
N ASP A 260 0.12 -12.24 -5.68
CA ASP A 260 -0.12 -13.28 -6.69
C ASP A 260 -0.26 -12.62 -8.07
N SER A 261 0.47 -13.13 -9.06
CA SER A 261 0.30 -12.77 -10.47
C SER A 261 0.43 -11.27 -10.74
N ALA A 262 1.34 -10.63 -10.02
CA ALA A 262 1.60 -9.19 -10.06
C ALA A 262 3.10 -8.90 -10.24
N ALA A 263 3.40 -7.63 -10.50
CA ALA A 263 4.76 -7.13 -10.58
C ALA A 263 5.10 -6.21 -9.41
N THR A 264 6.39 -6.10 -9.09
CA THR A 264 6.91 -5.12 -8.13
C THR A 264 8.24 -4.54 -8.60
N GLN A 265 8.52 -3.31 -8.20
CA GLN A 265 9.75 -2.59 -8.54
C GLN A 265 10.26 -1.75 -7.38
N ASN A 266 11.55 -1.44 -7.44
CA ASN A 266 12.20 -0.51 -6.54
C ASN A 266 13.28 0.31 -7.27
N SER A 267 12.99 1.57 -7.57
CA SER A 267 13.94 2.52 -8.18
C SER A 267 14.93 3.14 -7.18
N ASN A 268 14.83 2.81 -5.90
CA ASN A 268 15.81 3.12 -4.86
C ASN A 268 16.33 1.83 -4.18
N PRO A 269 17.04 0.95 -4.93
CA PRO A 269 17.36 -0.42 -4.51
C PRO A 269 18.65 -0.53 -3.67
N THR A 270 19.15 0.57 -3.13
CA THR A 270 20.26 0.52 -2.17
C THR A 270 19.76 -0.13 -0.89
N PRO A 271 20.48 -1.12 -0.33
CA PRO A 271 20.13 -1.74 0.94
C PRO A 271 19.77 -0.73 2.03
N GLY A 272 18.59 -0.89 2.64
CA GLY A 272 18.10 -0.03 3.71
C GLY A 272 17.26 1.17 3.27
N ASN A 273 17.28 1.55 1.99
CA ASN A 273 16.58 2.74 1.51
C ASN A 273 15.08 2.53 1.34
N ALA A 274 14.66 1.70 0.36
CA ALA A 274 13.25 1.39 0.13
C ALA A 274 12.95 -0.06 0.56
N LYS A 275 12.15 -0.25 1.62
CA LYS A 275 11.90 -1.57 2.22
C LYS A 275 10.50 -1.76 2.80
N PHE A 276 10.07 -3.01 2.85
CA PHE A 276 8.97 -3.45 3.71
C PHE A 276 9.50 -3.85 5.09
N VAL A 277 8.80 -3.49 6.15
CA VAL A 277 9.11 -3.89 7.52
C VAL A 277 7.93 -4.68 8.09
N LEU A 278 8.18 -5.94 8.42
CA LEU A 278 7.23 -6.81 9.13
C LEU A 278 7.34 -6.48 10.62
N ALA A 279 6.37 -5.74 11.14
CA ALA A 279 6.42 -5.08 12.45
C ALA A 279 5.34 -5.58 13.43
N LYS A 280 4.55 -6.59 13.07
CA LYS A 280 3.58 -7.19 14.00
C LYS A 280 4.32 -7.94 15.11
N ASN A 281 3.99 -7.64 16.36
CA ASN A 281 4.46 -8.37 17.54
C ASN A 281 3.83 -9.77 17.67
N ASP A 282 3.94 -10.57 16.60
CA ASP A 282 3.42 -11.91 16.41
C ASP A 282 3.91 -12.41 15.01
N THR A 283 3.30 -13.47 14.49
CA THR A 283 3.50 -13.99 13.14
C THR A 283 2.72 -13.19 12.10
N GLN A 284 3.41 -12.81 11.02
CA GLN A 284 2.84 -12.34 9.75
C GLN A 284 3.15 -13.37 8.66
N GLN A 285 2.14 -13.71 7.88
CA GLN A 285 2.33 -14.57 6.71
C GLN A 285 2.76 -13.72 5.52
N VAL A 286 3.77 -14.20 4.79
CA VAL A 286 4.20 -13.63 3.52
C VAL A 286 4.10 -14.71 2.44
N ALA A 287 3.34 -14.43 1.38
CA ALA A 287 3.07 -15.39 0.31
C ALA A 287 3.23 -14.72 -1.06
N PHE A 288 4.24 -15.13 -1.82
CA PHE A 288 4.49 -14.62 -3.17
C PHE A 288 4.31 -15.76 -4.18
N LYS A 289 3.46 -15.53 -5.19
CA LYS A 289 3.19 -16.51 -6.24
C LYS A 289 3.17 -15.80 -7.59
N ASN A 290 3.88 -16.33 -8.59
CA ASN A 290 3.95 -15.73 -9.93
C ASN A 290 4.33 -14.23 -9.93
N VAL A 291 5.19 -13.81 -8.98
CA VAL A 291 5.59 -12.41 -8.82
C VAL A 291 6.73 -12.08 -9.78
N THR A 292 6.58 -10.99 -10.53
CA THR A 292 7.63 -10.47 -11.40
C THR A 292 8.38 -9.33 -10.72
N TYR A 293 9.69 -9.51 -10.50
CA TYR A 293 10.61 -8.44 -10.10
C TYR A 293 10.95 -7.57 -11.32
N ALA A 294 10.07 -6.62 -11.64
CA ALA A 294 10.13 -5.85 -12.88
C ALA A 294 11.22 -4.75 -12.90
N GLY A 295 12.01 -4.61 -11.83
CA GLY A 295 13.14 -3.69 -11.78
C GLY A 295 13.60 -3.39 -10.35
N GLY A 296 14.93 -3.37 -10.15
CA GLY A 296 15.53 -3.12 -8.85
C GLY A 296 15.36 -4.27 -7.84
N ARG A 297 15.98 -4.09 -6.67
CA ARG A 297 15.99 -5.07 -5.58
C ARG A 297 14.90 -4.75 -4.56
N ILE A 298 14.14 -5.75 -4.13
CA ILE A 298 13.08 -5.58 -3.12
C ILE A 298 13.64 -5.98 -1.76
N HIS A 299 13.58 -5.05 -0.80
CA HIS A 299 14.14 -5.26 0.53
C HIS A 299 13.05 -5.48 1.58
N PHE A 300 13.36 -6.35 2.53
CA PHE A 300 12.53 -6.72 3.66
C PHE A 300 13.33 -6.61 4.96
N GLU A 301 12.64 -6.24 6.03
CA GLU A 301 13.14 -6.31 7.39
C GLU A 301 12.09 -6.97 8.29
N VAL A 302 12.53 -7.90 9.13
CA VAL A 302 11.70 -8.51 10.18
C VAL A 302 12.12 -7.90 11.50
N ALA A 303 11.23 -7.12 12.13
CA ALA A 303 11.51 -6.45 13.40
C ALA A 303 11.69 -7.46 14.56
N ASP A 304 12.35 -7.04 15.66
CA ASP A 304 12.81 -7.93 16.75
C ASP A 304 11.72 -8.86 17.34
N SER A 305 10.50 -8.35 17.45
CA SER A 305 9.35 -9.08 18.02
C SER A 305 8.45 -9.74 16.97
N SER A 306 8.85 -9.73 15.71
CA SER A 306 8.05 -10.22 14.59
C SER A 306 8.52 -11.59 14.11
N THR A 307 7.58 -12.40 13.61
CA THR A 307 7.90 -13.62 12.84
C THR A 307 7.37 -13.50 11.42
N MET A 308 8.24 -13.62 10.43
CA MET A 308 7.88 -13.77 9.02
C MET A 308 7.70 -15.26 8.70
N ALA A 309 6.46 -15.71 8.62
CA ALA A 309 6.13 -17.06 8.15
C ALA A 309 5.96 -17.03 6.62
N ILE A 310 6.89 -17.65 5.90
CA ILE A 310 6.86 -17.65 4.43
C ILE A 310 6.05 -18.86 3.96
N ILE A 311 5.00 -18.58 3.18
CA ILE A 311 4.05 -19.57 2.67
C ILE A 311 4.30 -19.82 1.19
N GLY A 312 4.67 -21.06 0.85
CA GLY A 312 5.07 -21.47 -0.50
C GLY A 312 6.48 -21.01 -0.87
N PRO A 313 6.95 -21.35 -2.10
CA PRO A 313 8.28 -20.98 -2.55
C PRO A 313 8.45 -19.46 -2.57
N PHE A 314 9.61 -18.97 -2.10
CA PHE A 314 9.88 -17.54 -2.01
C PHE A 314 11.27 -17.22 -2.50
N VAL A 315 11.37 -16.21 -3.37
CA VAL A 315 12.62 -15.79 -3.99
C VAL A 315 12.95 -14.39 -3.48
N VAL A 316 14.09 -14.24 -2.81
CA VAL A 316 14.63 -12.94 -2.39
C VAL A 316 15.61 -12.45 -3.45
N ASN A 317 15.34 -11.28 -4.05
CA ASN A 317 16.25 -10.63 -4.99
C ASN A 317 17.00 -9.41 -4.41
N GLY A 318 16.64 -8.98 -3.20
CA GLY A 318 17.25 -7.87 -2.48
C GLY A 318 17.77 -8.28 -1.12
N ASN A 319 17.48 -7.48 -0.09
CA ASN A 319 17.97 -7.74 1.26
C ASN A 319 16.82 -8.28 2.11
N LEU A 320 17.10 -9.31 2.91
CA LEU A 320 16.24 -9.74 4.01
C LEU A 320 17.00 -9.56 5.32
N VAL A 321 16.67 -8.51 6.05
CA VAL A 321 17.24 -8.23 7.37
C VAL A 321 16.41 -8.93 8.43
N ASN A 322 17.03 -9.85 9.16
CA ASN A 322 16.38 -10.67 10.17
C ASN A 322 16.76 -10.23 11.58
N ARG A 323 15.92 -9.40 12.22
CA ARG A 323 16.01 -9.05 13.64
C ARG A 323 15.06 -9.90 14.50
N GLY A 324 13.87 -10.17 13.97
CA GLY A 324 12.91 -11.14 14.48
C GLY A 324 13.19 -12.55 13.97
N ALA A 325 12.18 -13.32 13.58
CA ALA A 325 12.34 -14.67 13.03
C ALA A 325 11.90 -14.79 11.57
N VAL A 326 12.64 -15.54 10.76
CA VAL A 326 12.27 -15.92 9.39
C VAL A 326 12.03 -17.42 9.36
N VAL A 327 10.80 -17.84 9.07
CA VAL A 327 10.37 -19.24 9.13
C VAL A 327 9.78 -19.65 7.78
N PRO A 328 10.61 -20.16 6.85
CA PRO A 328 10.12 -20.69 5.59
C PRO A 328 9.43 -22.04 5.76
N GLN A 329 8.25 -22.20 5.14
CA GLN A 329 7.51 -23.47 5.09
C GLN A 329 7.77 -24.26 3.80
N ASP A 330 8.49 -23.65 2.86
CA ASP A 330 8.88 -24.21 1.57
C ASP A 330 10.25 -23.60 1.16
N THR A 331 10.66 -23.78 -0.08
CA THR A 331 11.94 -23.34 -0.61
C THR A 331 12.09 -21.82 -0.53
N LEU A 332 13.06 -21.38 0.27
CA LEU A 332 13.56 -20.00 0.28
C LEU A 332 14.80 -19.93 -0.61
N THR A 333 14.82 -19.02 -1.59
CA THR A 333 15.95 -18.85 -2.51
C THR A 333 16.48 -17.42 -2.46
N PHE A 334 17.80 -17.25 -2.32
CA PHE A 334 18.48 -15.96 -2.49
C PHE A 334 19.16 -15.94 -3.85
N THR A 335 18.78 -15.00 -4.71
CA THR A 335 19.32 -14.88 -6.07
C THR A 335 20.66 -14.13 -6.09
N ASN A 336 21.29 -14.04 -7.26
CA ASN A 336 22.51 -13.23 -7.45
C ASN A 336 22.35 -11.80 -6.88
N GLY A 337 23.28 -11.43 -5.99
CA GLY A 337 23.32 -10.13 -5.32
C GLY A 337 22.29 -9.93 -4.22
N ALA A 338 21.45 -10.92 -3.93
CA ALA A 338 20.57 -10.91 -2.77
C ALA A 338 21.37 -11.18 -1.48
N VAL A 339 20.92 -10.57 -0.39
CA VAL A 339 21.61 -10.64 0.91
C VAL A 339 20.63 -11.05 1.99
N TYR A 340 20.95 -12.11 2.72
CA TYR A 340 20.37 -12.36 4.02
C TYR A 340 21.26 -11.73 5.09
N GLU A 341 20.69 -10.89 5.95
CA GLU A 341 21.39 -10.38 7.12
C GLU A 341 20.81 -11.00 8.39
N HIS A 342 21.62 -11.75 9.13
CA HIS A 342 21.29 -12.21 10.47
C HIS A 342 21.65 -11.13 11.49
N ALA A 343 20.72 -10.21 11.71
CA ALA A 343 20.85 -9.02 12.55
C ALA A 343 20.32 -9.25 13.98
N ARG A 344 20.42 -10.47 14.50
CA ARG A 344 19.98 -10.86 15.85
C ARG A 344 20.96 -11.78 16.54
N ASN A 345 20.83 -11.88 17.87
CA ASN A 345 21.56 -12.84 18.68
C ASN A 345 20.78 -14.16 18.78
N GLY A 346 21.42 -15.29 18.49
CA GLY A 346 20.77 -16.60 18.46
C GLY A 346 19.61 -16.69 17.47
N GLY A 347 18.59 -17.50 17.79
CA GLY A 347 17.54 -17.85 16.83
C GLY A 347 18.06 -18.81 15.77
N SER A 348 17.44 -18.84 14.59
CA SER A 348 17.82 -19.74 13.51
C SER A 348 18.14 -18.96 12.23
N VAL A 349 19.17 -19.39 11.50
CA VAL A 349 19.33 -19.03 10.09
C VAL A 349 18.30 -19.84 9.30
N PRO A 350 17.49 -19.23 8.41
CA PRO A 350 16.58 -20.01 7.59
C PRO A 350 17.39 -20.94 6.67
N LEU A 351 16.92 -22.17 6.49
CA LEU A 351 17.47 -23.04 5.45
C LEU A 351 17.06 -22.46 4.10
N ALA A 352 18.04 -22.26 3.21
CA ALA A 352 17.80 -21.61 1.94
C ALA A 352 18.69 -22.17 0.82
N VAL A 353 18.26 -21.93 -0.41
CA VAL A 353 19.07 -22.11 -1.62
C VAL A 353 19.82 -20.81 -1.88
N TRP A 354 21.16 -20.88 -1.86
CA TRP A 354 22.05 -19.75 -2.09
C TRP A 354 22.58 -19.80 -3.53
N GLN A 355 22.00 -19.01 -4.43
CA GLN A 355 22.44 -18.98 -5.82
C GLN A 355 23.79 -18.25 -5.98
N GLU A 356 24.40 -18.43 -7.15
CA GLU A 356 25.63 -17.73 -7.54
C GLU A 356 25.49 -16.21 -7.33
N GLY A 357 26.42 -15.62 -6.57
CA GLY A 357 26.48 -14.22 -6.22
C GLY A 357 25.61 -13.80 -5.02
N SER A 358 24.85 -14.70 -4.39
CA SER A 358 24.12 -14.41 -3.15
C SER A 358 25.03 -14.38 -1.91
N ALA A 359 24.60 -13.71 -0.84
CA ALA A 359 25.38 -13.62 0.39
C ALA A 359 24.56 -13.81 1.67
N ALA A 360 25.12 -14.55 2.62
CA ALA A 360 24.73 -14.49 4.03
C ALA A 360 25.67 -13.54 4.78
N LEU A 361 25.12 -12.64 5.59
CA LEU A 361 25.84 -11.67 6.39
C LEU A 361 25.42 -11.83 7.86
N PHE A 362 26.37 -12.12 8.74
CA PHE A 362 26.12 -12.22 10.18
C PHE A 362 26.59 -10.94 10.88
N THR A 363 25.64 -10.20 11.47
CA THR A 363 25.90 -8.90 12.10
C THR A 363 25.47 -8.84 13.56
N GLY A 364 24.40 -9.54 13.94
CA GLY A 364 23.79 -9.44 15.26
C GLY A 364 24.23 -10.48 16.28
N ILE A 365 25.15 -11.39 15.94
CA ILE A 365 25.58 -12.45 16.85
C ILE A 365 26.44 -11.85 17.97
N THR A 366 26.05 -12.06 19.23
CA THR A 366 26.80 -11.56 20.40
C THR A 366 27.23 -12.69 21.34
N SER A 367 26.27 -13.44 21.88
CA SER A 367 26.48 -14.43 22.94
C SER A 367 25.79 -15.76 22.64
N THR A 368 25.08 -15.90 21.54
CA THR A 368 24.37 -17.14 21.19
C THR A 368 24.55 -17.41 19.70
N ALA A 369 25.13 -18.56 19.36
CA ALA A 369 25.22 -18.99 17.97
C ALA A 369 23.81 -19.21 17.41
N PRO A 370 23.50 -18.78 16.18
CA PRO A 370 22.24 -19.16 15.58
C PRO A 370 22.23 -20.65 15.21
N GLU A 371 21.07 -21.27 15.32
CA GLU A 371 20.78 -22.60 14.77
C GLU A 371 20.85 -22.55 13.23
N ASN A 372 20.99 -23.72 12.60
CA ASN A 372 21.01 -23.88 11.13
C ASN A 372 22.07 -23.05 10.38
N ARG A 373 23.04 -22.47 11.08
CA ARG A 373 24.16 -21.75 10.48
C ARG A 373 25.12 -22.64 9.69
N GLY A 374 25.14 -23.94 10.00
CA GLY A 374 25.90 -24.96 9.28
C GLY A 374 25.13 -25.44 8.05
N GLN A 375 25.16 -24.67 6.98
CA GLN A 375 24.58 -24.99 5.69
C GLN A 375 25.52 -24.50 4.58
N ASP A 376 25.28 -24.93 3.35
CA ASP A 376 25.97 -24.38 2.19
C ASP A 376 25.65 -22.88 2.04
N TYR A 377 26.64 -22.10 1.61
CA TYR A 377 26.47 -20.70 1.23
C TYR A 377 27.16 -20.44 -0.10
N TYR A 378 26.72 -19.40 -0.83
CA TYR A 378 27.55 -18.87 -1.90
C TYR A 378 28.62 -17.94 -1.33
N HIS A 379 28.25 -16.77 -0.81
CA HIS A 379 29.12 -15.94 0.01
C HIS A 379 28.70 -15.97 1.48
N LEU A 380 29.67 -15.95 2.39
CA LEU A 380 29.45 -15.78 3.83
C LEU A 380 30.31 -14.62 4.33
N THR A 381 29.68 -13.65 5.00
CA THR A 381 30.37 -12.52 5.65
C THR A 381 30.11 -12.51 7.14
N LEU A 382 31.18 -12.43 7.92
CA LEU A 382 31.14 -12.24 9.37
C LEU A 382 31.50 -10.80 9.71
N ASN A 383 30.54 -10.08 10.27
CA ASN A 383 30.74 -8.73 10.80
C ASN A 383 30.04 -8.61 12.14
N THR A 384 30.53 -9.35 13.12
CA THR A 384 29.94 -9.50 14.45
C THR A 384 30.79 -8.78 15.50
N PRO A 385 30.86 -7.43 15.50
CA PRO A 385 31.72 -6.68 16.42
C PRO A 385 31.30 -6.83 17.88
N GLY A 386 30.07 -7.26 18.15
CA GLY A 386 29.55 -7.53 19.50
C GLY A 386 29.76 -8.96 19.99
N LEU A 387 30.54 -9.78 19.29
CA LEU A 387 30.80 -11.17 19.69
C LEU A 387 31.62 -11.22 20.98
N THR A 388 31.14 -11.97 21.97
CA THR A 388 31.70 -11.99 23.35
C THR A 388 32.37 -13.31 23.72
N SER A 389 32.32 -14.33 22.87
CA SER A 389 33.01 -15.60 23.08
C SER A 389 33.08 -16.42 21.79
N ASN A 390 33.99 -17.39 21.75
CA ASN A 390 34.22 -18.24 20.57
C ASN A 390 32.94 -18.91 20.08
N ARG A 391 32.69 -18.83 18.77
CA ARG A 391 31.55 -19.49 18.13
C ARG A 391 32.04 -20.32 16.97
N ASP A 392 31.58 -21.56 16.95
CA ASP A 392 31.74 -22.46 15.81
C ASP A 392 30.65 -22.17 14.78
N LEU A 393 30.98 -22.11 13.49
CA LEU A 393 30.02 -21.95 12.39
C LEU A 393 29.33 -23.27 12.01
N ALA A 394 29.78 -24.41 12.54
CA ALA A 394 29.23 -25.74 12.25
C ALA A 394 29.24 -26.09 10.74
N LEU A 395 30.29 -25.69 10.02
CA LEU A 395 30.41 -25.89 8.56
C LEU A 395 30.93 -27.27 8.15
N ASP A 396 31.07 -28.23 9.08
CA ASP A 396 31.47 -29.59 8.73
C ASP A 396 30.51 -30.17 7.69
N GLY A 397 31.07 -30.72 6.60
CA GLY A 397 30.32 -31.22 5.45
C GLY A 397 29.62 -30.17 4.57
N ASN A 398 29.78 -28.87 4.82
CA ASN A 398 29.17 -27.79 4.05
C ASN A 398 30.20 -26.99 3.23
N THR A 399 29.73 -26.34 2.17
CA THR A 399 30.55 -25.61 1.20
C THR A 399 30.20 -24.12 1.20
N ILE A 400 31.24 -23.28 1.23
CA ILE A 400 31.14 -21.87 0.81
C ILE A 400 31.67 -21.80 -0.62
N SER A 401 30.79 -21.64 -1.60
CA SER A 401 31.15 -21.75 -3.02
C SER A 401 31.94 -20.55 -3.54
N GLY A 402 31.72 -19.38 -2.94
CA GLY A 402 32.45 -18.15 -3.20
C GLY A 402 33.28 -17.74 -1.99
N ASN A 403 33.27 -16.44 -1.67
CA ASN A 403 34.12 -15.89 -0.61
C ASN A 403 33.54 -16.10 0.80
N LEU A 404 34.41 -16.50 1.73
CA LEU A 404 34.27 -16.22 3.15
C LEU A 404 34.99 -14.90 3.46
N THR A 405 34.26 -13.91 3.98
CA THR A 405 34.81 -12.61 4.39
C THR A 405 34.65 -12.43 5.89
N VAL A 406 35.71 -12.05 6.59
CA VAL A 406 35.67 -11.72 8.02
C VAL A 406 36.07 -10.27 8.17
N ILE A 407 35.12 -9.42 8.58
CA ILE A 407 35.30 -7.99 8.79
C ILE A 407 35.60 -7.71 10.26
N SER A 408 34.80 -8.29 11.15
CA SER A 408 34.99 -8.17 12.60
C SER A 408 34.39 -9.39 13.29
N THR A 409 35.07 -9.89 14.31
CA THR A 409 34.61 -10.95 15.21
C THR A 409 34.55 -10.45 16.66
N GLY A 410 34.45 -9.14 16.86
CA GLY A 410 34.60 -8.54 18.19
C GLY A 410 36.04 -8.52 18.67
N SER A 411 36.21 -8.67 19.99
CA SER A 411 37.50 -8.59 20.70
C SER A 411 38.39 -9.81 20.51
#